data_AF-A0A227KL73-F1
#
_entry.id   AF-A0A227KL73-F1
#
_cell.length_a   1.000
_cell.length_b   1.000
_cell.length_c   1.000
_cell.angle_alpha   90.00
_cell.angle_beta   90.00
_cell.angle_gamma   90.00
#
_symmetry.space_group_name_H-M   'P 1'
#
loop_
_entity.id
_entity.type
_entity.pdbx_description
1 polymer ?
#
loop_
_entity_poly.entity_id
_entity_poly.type
_entity_poly.pdbx_seq_one_letter_code
_entity_poly.pdbx_strand_id
1 'polypeptide(L)'
;MRLISLFGLCVWEIQVAKQVKTKQRVIDHGEVFTAEREVKAMCDMVASECLRIDSRFLEPACGEGNFLAEVLARKLTVVRTKYKQSSYELERNSILAISSIYGIDILSDNVSACRERLYQLWNTWYKGVCKDESNDATRAAVKYILEKNIVCGNALSMKLVDDTQKDTQAYITFPEWTFPLNDARIKRRDFRLDVLLQENTDSALYDGQIELFSDDAMNANNWMLDPVTREIIPKPIREYSPIHYRRITND
;
A
#
# COMPACT_ATOMS: atom_id res chain seq x y z
N MET A 1 -24.95 46.29 13.18
CA MET A 1 -25.87 45.45 13.98
C MET A 1 -26.61 44.57 12.98
N ARG A 2 -26.41 43.26 12.81
CA ARG A 2 -26.01 42.08 13.60
C ARG A 2 -25.16 41.16 12.70
N LEU A 3 -23.98 40.71 13.15
CA LEU A 3 -23.60 39.36 13.62
C LEU A 3 -23.21 38.34 12.53
N ILE A 4 -22.00 37.80 12.73
CA ILE A 4 -21.26 36.76 12.02
C ILE A 4 -21.86 35.37 12.30
N SER A 5 -21.85 34.47 11.31
CA SER A 5 -21.76 33.00 11.46
C SER A 5 -21.21 32.41 10.15
N LEU A 6 -19.91 32.14 10.05
CA LEU A 6 -19.30 30.81 10.26
C LEU A 6 -19.97 29.70 9.44
N PHE A 7 -19.51 29.48 8.21
CA PHE A 7 -19.22 28.17 7.61
C PHE A 7 -18.48 28.42 6.29
N GLY A 8 -17.15 28.31 6.33
CA GLY A 8 -16.31 28.37 5.14
C GLY A 8 -16.55 27.12 4.28
N LEU A 9 -17.43 27.24 3.29
CA LEU A 9 -17.49 26.31 2.19
C LEU A 9 -16.21 26.50 1.37
N CYS A 10 -15.25 25.59 1.54
CA CYS A 10 -14.15 25.41 0.61
C CYS A 10 -14.78 24.99 -0.72
N VAL A 11 -14.82 25.91 -1.68
CA VAL A 11 -15.24 25.63 -3.05
C VAL A 11 -14.16 24.75 -3.66
N TRP A 12 -14.43 23.46 -3.81
CA TRP A 12 -13.58 22.55 -4.58
C TRP A 12 -13.80 22.87 -6.05
N GLU A 13 -12.80 23.48 -6.69
CA GLU A 13 -12.75 23.64 -8.13
C GLU A 13 -12.67 22.23 -8.75
N ILE A 14 -13.70 21.82 -9.51
CA ILE A 14 -13.72 20.52 -10.19
C ILE A 14 -12.74 20.61 -11.38
N GLN A 15 -11.49 20.28 -11.13
CA GLN A 15 -10.49 20.11 -12.17
C GLN A 15 -10.84 18.83 -12.94
N VAL A 16 -11.30 18.97 -14.19
CA VAL A 16 -11.55 17.81 -15.07
C VAL A 16 -10.21 17.12 -15.30
N ALA A 17 -9.97 16.03 -14.56
CA ALA A 17 -8.74 15.27 -14.66
C ALA A 17 -8.62 14.69 -16.08
N LYS A 18 -7.51 14.99 -16.76
CA LYS A 18 -7.21 14.46 -18.09
C LYS A 18 -7.04 12.95 -17.96
N GLN A 19 -7.90 12.17 -18.62
CA GLN A 19 -7.92 10.70 -18.51
C GLN A 19 -6.69 10.00 -19.10
N VAL A 20 -5.83 10.73 -19.81
CA VAL A 20 -4.62 10.22 -20.45
C VAL A 20 -3.52 11.28 -20.36
N LYS A 21 -2.33 10.90 -19.87
CA LYS A 21 -1.14 11.77 -19.90
C LYS A 21 -0.72 12.03 -21.34
N THR A 22 -0.39 10.97 -22.09
CA THR A 22 -0.05 11.01 -23.51
C THR A 22 -0.62 9.79 -24.25
N LYS A 23 -0.96 9.94 -25.53
CA LYS A 23 -1.44 8.82 -26.35
C LYS A 23 -0.40 7.70 -26.50
N GLN A 24 0.88 8.06 -26.50
CA GLN A 24 1.98 7.10 -26.60
C GLN A 24 2.01 6.13 -25.41
N ARG A 25 1.79 6.62 -24.18
CA ARG A 25 1.71 5.77 -22.98
C ARG A 25 0.51 4.82 -22.97
N VAL A 26 -0.59 5.20 -23.62
CA VAL A 26 -1.72 4.29 -23.85
C VAL A 26 -1.32 3.15 -24.79
N ILE A 27 -0.60 3.47 -25.87
CA ILE A 27 -0.19 2.50 -26.88
C ILE A 27 0.87 1.55 -26.31
N ASP A 28 1.89 2.10 -25.65
CA ASP A 28 3.06 1.32 -25.22
C ASP A 28 2.82 0.58 -23.90
N HIS A 29 1.96 1.11 -23.02
CA HIS A 29 1.82 0.64 -21.65
C HIS A 29 0.36 0.47 -21.19
N GLY A 30 -0.63 0.76 -22.04
CA GLY A 30 -2.05 0.69 -21.66
C GLY A 30 -2.45 1.71 -20.59
N GLU A 31 -1.66 2.76 -20.36
CA GLU A 31 -1.90 3.70 -19.26
C GLU A 31 -3.19 4.52 -19.48
N VAL A 32 -4.17 4.28 -18.61
CA VAL A 32 -5.43 5.04 -18.56
C VAL A 32 -5.70 5.47 -17.12
N PHE A 33 -6.21 6.69 -16.94
CA PHE A 33 -6.58 7.17 -15.61
C PHE A 33 -8.04 6.83 -15.31
N THR A 34 -8.24 5.97 -14.31
CA THR A 34 -9.57 5.68 -13.75
C THR A 34 -10.13 6.95 -13.11
N ALA A 35 -11.34 7.33 -13.51
CA ALA A 35 -12.02 8.50 -12.95
C ALA A 35 -12.38 8.29 -11.48
N GLU A 36 -12.33 9.35 -10.67
CA GLU A 36 -12.56 9.29 -9.21
C GLU A 36 -13.88 8.61 -8.85
N ARG A 37 -14.95 8.85 -9.64
CA ARG A 37 -16.26 8.21 -9.40
C ARG A 37 -16.19 6.69 -9.51
N GLU A 38 -15.42 6.18 -10.48
CA GLU A 38 -15.31 4.74 -10.73
C GLU A 38 -14.43 4.08 -9.68
N VAL A 39 -13.35 4.75 -9.28
CA VAL A 39 -12.50 4.32 -8.15
C VAL A 39 -13.34 4.14 -6.89
N LYS A 40 -14.17 5.14 -6.55
CA LYS A 40 -15.04 5.08 -5.38
C LYS A 40 -16.06 3.95 -5.48
N ALA A 41 -16.74 3.82 -6.60
CA ALA A 41 -17.71 2.75 -6.83
C ALA A 41 -17.08 1.36 -6.71
N MET A 42 -15.86 1.17 -7.22
CA MET A 42 -15.12 -0.08 -7.08
C MET A 42 -14.71 -0.36 -5.64
N CYS A 43 -14.19 0.63 -4.91
CA CYS A 43 -13.89 0.50 -3.49
C CYS A 43 -15.15 0.24 -2.64
N ASP A 44 -16.33 0.67 -3.07
CA ASP A 44 -17.60 0.39 -2.39
C ASP A 44 -18.00 -1.10 -2.50
N MET A 45 -17.65 -1.77 -3.60
CA MET A 45 -17.90 -3.21 -3.76
C MET A 45 -17.11 -4.06 -2.76
N VAL A 46 -15.95 -3.58 -2.30
CA VAL A 46 -15.06 -4.26 -1.34
C VAL A 46 -14.89 -3.47 -0.04
N ALA A 47 -15.93 -2.72 0.34
CA ALA A 47 -15.87 -1.78 1.46
C ALA A 47 -15.44 -2.42 2.80
N SER A 48 -15.80 -3.68 3.07
CA SER A 48 -15.38 -4.39 4.29
C SER A 48 -13.86 -4.46 4.43
N GLU A 49 -13.16 -4.63 3.30
CA GLU A 49 -11.70 -4.66 3.26
C GLU A 49 -11.12 -3.25 3.34
N CYS A 50 -11.67 -2.30 2.60
CA CYS A 50 -11.20 -0.91 2.63
C CYS A 50 -11.38 -0.22 4.00
N LEU A 51 -12.34 -0.66 4.81
CA LEU A 51 -12.60 -0.10 6.14
C LEU A 51 -11.80 -0.80 7.26
N ARG A 52 -11.23 -1.98 6.98
CA ARG A 52 -10.40 -2.71 7.93
C ARG A 52 -8.95 -2.21 7.83
N ILE A 53 -8.50 -1.47 8.84
CA ILE A 53 -7.24 -0.72 8.79
C ILE A 53 -6.01 -1.61 8.61
N ASP A 54 -6.05 -2.86 9.08
CA ASP A 54 -5.01 -3.87 8.98
C ASP A 54 -5.15 -4.80 7.76
N SER A 55 -6.28 -4.76 7.03
CA SER A 55 -6.46 -5.56 5.81
C SER A 55 -5.43 -5.18 4.75
N ARG A 56 -4.79 -6.16 4.12
CA ARG A 56 -3.70 -5.89 3.16
C ARG A 56 -4.27 -5.73 1.76
N PHE A 57 -3.96 -4.61 1.12
CA PHE A 57 -4.43 -4.28 -0.22
C PHE A 57 -3.25 -4.20 -1.17
N LEU A 58 -3.30 -4.92 -2.28
CA LEU A 58 -2.29 -4.90 -3.33
C LEU A 58 -2.95 -4.49 -4.65
N GLU A 59 -2.48 -3.38 -5.23
CA GLU A 59 -2.90 -2.94 -6.56
C GLU A 59 -1.80 -3.28 -7.58
N PRO A 60 -2.00 -4.29 -8.45
CA PRO A 60 -1.14 -4.52 -9.60
C PRO A 60 -1.38 -3.43 -10.66
N ALA A 61 -0.32 -2.85 -11.21
CA ALA A 61 -0.38 -1.67 -12.09
C ALA A 61 -1.06 -0.46 -11.42
N CYS A 62 -0.53 -0.06 -10.26
CA CYS A 62 -1.14 0.97 -9.42
C CYS A 62 -1.13 2.38 -10.04
N GLY A 63 -0.36 2.60 -11.12
CA GLY A 63 -0.19 3.90 -11.75
C GLY A 63 0.27 4.93 -10.73
N GLU A 64 -0.39 6.08 -10.72
CA GLU A 64 -0.14 7.10 -9.71
C GLU A 64 -0.91 6.85 -8.38
N GLY A 65 -1.59 5.71 -8.21
CA GLY A 65 -2.19 5.29 -6.95
C GLY A 65 -3.60 5.82 -6.65
N ASN A 66 -4.47 5.95 -7.64
CA ASN A 66 -5.85 6.42 -7.42
C ASN A 66 -6.64 5.50 -6.46
N PHE A 67 -6.60 4.18 -6.70
CA PHE A 67 -7.24 3.19 -5.81
C PHE A 67 -6.60 3.19 -4.43
N LEU A 68 -5.27 3.15 -4.37
CA LEU A 68 -4.52 3.14 -3.11
C LEU A 68 -4.82 4.37 -2.24
N ALA A 69 -4.96 5.55 -2.86
CA ALA A 69 -5.31 6.78 -2.17
C ALA A 69 -6.74 6.74 -1.58
N GLU A 70 -7.72 6.23 -2.34
CA GLU A 70 -9.10 6.06 -1.84
C GLU A 70 -9.16 5.05 -0.69
N VAL A 71 -8.46 3.91 -0.81
CA VAL A 71 -8.35 2.91 0.26
C VAL A 71 -7.71 3.53 1.51
N LEU A 72 -6.60 4.24 1.36
CA LEU A 72 -5.94 4.93 2.49
C LEU A 72 -6.86 5.95 3.15
N ALA A 73 -7.58 6.76 2.37
CA ALA A 73 -8.52 7.76 2.89
C ALA A 73 -9.63 7.12 3.74
N ARG A 74 -10.19 6.00 3.28
CA ARG A 74 -11.20 5.22 4.03
C ARG A 74 -10.64 4.69 5.34
N LYS A 75 -9.45 4.07 5.30
CA LYS A 75 -8.77 3.58 6.51
C LYS A 75 -8.48 4.70 7.51
N LEU A 76 -7.94 5.83 7.05
CA LEU A 76 -7.66 6.99 7.91
C LEU A 76 -8.93 7.61 8.51
N THR A 77 -10.06 7.54 7.80
CA THR A 77 -11.38 7.92 8.35
C THR A 77 -11.79 7.00 9.49
N VAL A 78 -11.59 5.69 9.34
CA VAL A 78 -11.83 4.72 10.42
C VAL A 78 -10.89 4.97 11.60
N VAL A 79 -9.60 5.22 11.35
CA VAL A 79 -8.62 5.54 12.41
C VAL A 79 -9.06 6.77 13.19
N ARG A 80 -9.41 7.86 12.49
CA ARG A 80 -9.88 9.09 13.11
C ARG A 80 -11.12 8.85 13.97
N THR A 81 -12.06 8.04 13.49
CA THR A 81 -13.33 7.82 14.19
C THR A 81 -13.16 6.98 15.45
N LYS A 82 -12.38 5.89 15.36
CA LYS A 82 -12.20 4.92 16.46
C LYS A 82 -11.21 5.37 17.52
N TYR A 83 -10.16 6.10 17.15
CA TYR A 83 -9.02 6.38 18.04
C TYR A 83 -8.84 7.86 18.41
N LYS A 84 -9.81 8.73 18.12
CA LYS A 84 -9.74 10.21 18.36
C LYS A 84 -9.34 10.66 19.76
N GLN A 85 -9.43 9.80 20.77
CA GLN A 85 -9.15 10.14 22.16
C GLN A 85 -7.65 10.08 22.51
N SER A 86 -6.81 9.51 21.64
CA SER A 86 -5.38 9.36 21.89
C SER A 86 -4.59 9.67 20.62
N SER A 87 -3.75 10.70 20.69
CA SER A 87 -2.80 11.06 19.62
C SER A 87 -1.84 9.91 19.30
N TYR A 88 -1.40 9.17 20.33
CA TYR A 88 -0.59 7.98 20.18
C TYR A 88 -1.32 6.88 19.39
N GLU A 89 -2.60 6.61 19.71
CA GLU A 89 -3.39 5.60 18.99
C GLU A 89 -3.70 6.05 17.56
N LEU A 90 -4.00 7.34 17.34
CA LEU A 90 -4.16 7.91 16.00
C LEU A 90 -2.90 7.68 15.16
N GLU A 91 -1.74 8.02 15.71
CA GLU A 91 -0.47 7.87 15.03
C GLU A 91 -0.17 6.39 14.72
N ARG A 92 -0.17 5.53 15.75
CA ARG A 92 0.12 4.09 15.61
C ARG A 92 -0.80 3.41 14.60
N ASN A 93 -2.11 3.64 14.70
CA ASN A 93 -3.07 3.00 13.80
C ASN A 93 -3.04 3.62 12.40
N SER A 94 -2.57 4.86 12.23
CA SER A 94 -2.27 5.41 10.90
C SER A 94 -1.06 4.76 10.24
N ILE A 95 -0.04 4.38 11.03
CA ILE A 95 1.10 3.59 10.54
C ILE A 95 0.61 2.20 10.10
N LEU A 96 -0.23 1.54 10.89
CA LEU A 96 -0.86 0.26 10.51
C LEU A 96 -1.68 0.37 9.21
N ALA A 97 -2.43 1.47 9.06
CA ALA A 97 -3.23 1.72 7.86
C ALA A 97 -2.37 1.91 6.60
N ILE A 98 -1.28 2.66 6.67
CA ILE A 98 -0.42 2.91 5.50
C ILE A 98 0.52 1.73 5.21
N SER A 99 0.94 0.99 6.24
CA SER A 99 1.81 -0.19 6.09
C SER A 99 1.10 -1.39 5.48
N SER A 100 -0.23 -1.38 5.41
CA SER A 100 -1.04 -2.46 4.84
C SER A 100 -1.42 -2.21 3.37
N ILE A 101 -0.88 -1.18 2.72
CA ILE A 101 -1.16 -0.85 1.32
C ILE A 101 0.09 -1.10 0.48
N TYR A 102 -0.06 -1.81 -0.62
CA TYR A 102 1.00 -2.22 -1.54
C TYR A 102 0.62 -1.90 -2.99
N GLY A 103 1.60 -1.62 -3.82
CA GLY A 103 1.39 -1.31 -5.24
C GLY A 103 2.59 -1.70 -6.08
N ILE A 104 2.30 -2.08 -7.32
CA ILE A 104 3.33 -2.37 -8.34
C ILE A 104 2.99 -1.53 -9.55
N ASP A 105 3.97 -0.84 -10.12
CA ASP A 105 3.81 -0.26 -11.46
C ASP A 105 5.10 -0.49 -12.26
N ILE A 106 4.96 -0.65 -13.58
CA ILE A 106 6.13 -0.87 -14.45
C ILE A 106 6.91 0.44 -14.68
N LEU A 107 6.26 1.59 -14.48
CA LEU A 107 6.85 2.91 -14.74
C LEU A 107 7.30 3.57 -13.43
N SER A 108 8.60 3.89 -13.34
CA SER A 108 9.21 4.46 -12.14
C SER A 108 8.68 5.86 -11.77
N ASP A 109 8.22 6.63 -12.76
CA ASP A 109 7.60 7.94 -12.56
C ASP A 109 6.21 7.81 -11.90
N ASN A 110 5.41 6.82 -12.31
CA ASN A 110 4.14 6.47 -11.68
C ASN A 110 4.34 6.02 -10.23
N VAL A 111 5.31 5.13 -9.97
CA VAL A 111 5.67 4.70 -8.60
C VAL A 111 6.03 5.91 -7.72
N SER A 112 6.85 6.81 -8.24
CA SER A 112 7.26 8.02 -7.50
C SER A 112 6.07 8.93 -7.21
N ALA A 113 5.20 9.16 -8.19
CA ALA A 113 3.98 9.95 -8.02
C ALA A 113 2.99 9.29 -7.04
N CYS A 114 2.87 7.96 -7.06
CA CYS A 114 2.04 7.19 -6.14
C CYS A 114 2.53 7.35 -4.70
N ARG A 115 3.83 7.17 -4.44
CA ARG A 115 4.44 7.36 -3.12
C ARG A 115 4.19 8.78 -2.59
N GLU A 116 4.41 9.80 -3.43
CA GLU A 116 4.18 11.19 -3.04
C GLU A 116 2.70 11.47 -2.72
N ARG A 117 1.77 10.99 -3.57
CA ARG A 117 0.32 11.15 -3.34
C ARG A 117 -0.11 10.53 -2.01
N LEU A 118 0.30 9.28 -1.75
CA LEU A 118 -0.04 8.57 -0.52
C LEU A 118 0.57 9.26 0.71
N TYR A 119 1.83 9.70 0.61
CA TYR A 119 2.49 10.45 1.67
C TYR A 119 1.77 11.76 1.98
N GLN A 120 1.43 12.56 0.97
CA GLN A 120 0.76 13.85 1.18
C GLN A 120 -0.65 13.68 1.76
N LEU A 121 -1.40 12.69 1.29
CA LEU A 121 -2.70 12.34 1.85
C LEU A 121 -2.59 12.00 3.34
N TRP A 122 -1.68 11.09 3.69
CA TRP A 122 -1.44 10.70 5.09
C TRP A 122 -0.93 11.88 5.93
N ASN A 123 0.03 12.65 5.42
CA ASN A 123 0.68 13.73 6.15
C ASN A 123 -0.29 14.89 6.44
N THR A 124 -1.18 15.19 5.49
CA THR A 124 -2.26 16.18 5.67
C THR A 124 -3.22 15.72 6.75
N TRP A 125 -3.66 14.46 6.70
CA TRP A 125 -4.49 13.87 7.73
C TRP A 125 -3.81 13.89 9.11
N TYR A 126 -2.55 13.46 9.17
CA TYR A 126 -1.76 13.32 10.40
C TYR A 126 -1.55 14.67 11.08
N LYS A 127 -1.14 15.71 10.33
CA LYS A 127 -1.05 17.08 10.86
C LYS A 127 -2.39 17.59 11.39
N GLY A 128 -3.49 17.29 10.70
CA GLY A 128 -4.82 17.72 11.11
C GLY A 128 -5.28 17.10 12.44
N VAL A 129 -4.95 15.83 12.69
CA VAL A 129 -5.40 15.10 13.90
C VAL A 129 -4.44 15.19 15.07
N CYS A 130 -3.12 15.20 14.83
CA CYS A 130 -2.09 15.23 15.89
C CYS A 130 -1.58 16.64 16.19
N LYS A 131 -1.78 17.62 15.30
CA LYS A 131 -1.38 19.03 15.49
C LYS A 131 0.07 19.14 15.97
N ASP A 132 0.30 19.74 17.14
CA ASP A 132 1.62 19.99 17.73
C ASP A 132 2.33 18.71 18.18
N GLU A 133 1.62 17.59 18.33
CA GLU A 133 2.20 16.29 18.65
C GLU A 133 2.72 15.53 17.42
N SER A 134 2.63 16.13 16.23
CA SER A 134 3.15 15.54 15.00
C SER A 134 4.68 15.36 15.09
N ASN A 135 5.17 14.18 14.67
CA ASN A 135 6.57 13.80 14.82
C ASN A 135 7.24 13.53 13.46
N ASP A 136 8.43 14.10 13.24
CA ASP A 136 9.14 13.95 11.97
C ASP A 136 9.78 12.57 11.78
N ALA A 137 10.13 11.87 12.86
CA ALA A 137 10.58 10.48 12.76
C ALA A 137 9.43 9.56 12.31
N THR A 138 8.18 9.86 12.70
CA THR A 138 6.99 9.20 12.15
C THR A 138 6.82 9.48 10.66
N ARG A 139 7.01 10.73 10.22
CA ARG A 139 6.97 11.05 8.78
C ARG A 139 8.06 10.31 8.00
N ALA A 140 9.26 10.20 8.56
CA ALA A 140 10.36 9.47 7.94
C ALA A 140 10.05 7.96 7.85
N ALA A 141 9.47 7.39 8.91
CA ALA A 141 9.00 6.01 8.92
C ALA A 141 7.95 5.75 7.81
N VAL A 142 6.97 6.65 7.64
CA VAL A 142 5.96 6.52 6.57
C VAL A 142 6.59 6.56 5.18
N LYS A 143 7.54 7.47 4.93
CA LYS A 143 8.25 7.52 3.65
C LYS A 143 8.98 6.21 3.37
N TYR A 144 9.64 5.65 4.38
CA TYR A 144 10.34 4.36 4.26
C TYR A 144 9.37 3.21 3.97
N ILE A 145 8.23 3.15 4.66
CA ILE A 145 7.18 2.15 4.39
C ILE A 145 6.71 2.26 2.93
N LEU A 146 6.39 3.46 2.45
CA LEU A 146 5.93 3.66 1.07
C LEU A 146 7.01 3.31 0.03
N GLU A 147 8.27 3.56 0.33
CA GLU A 147 9.38 3.14 -0.52
C GLU A 147 9.43 1.62 -0.68
N LYS A 148 9.21 0.87 0.39
CA LYS A 148 9.22 -0.61 0.35
C LYS A 148 7.90 -1.20 -0.16
N ASN A 149 6.79 -0.52 0.06
CA ASN A 149 5.45 -1.04 -0.27
C ASN A 149 4.99 -0.73 -1.71
N ILE A 150 5.48 0.35 -2.31
CA ILE A 150 5.15 0.73 -3.69
C ILE A 150 6.40 0.50 -4.54
N VAL A 151 6.38 -0.51 -5.42
CA VAL A 151 7.58 -1.03 -6.10
C VAL A 151 7.48 -0.83 -7.62
N CYS A 152 8.62 -0.49 -8.24
CA CYS A 152 8.75 -0.50 -9.70
C CYS A 152 9.05 -1.93 -10.16
N GLY A 153 8.12 -2.55 -10.87
CA GLY A 153 8.22 -3.96 -11.24
C GLY A 153 7.15 -4.39 -12.22
N ASN A 154 7.32 -5.57 -12.76
CA ASN A 154 6.37 -6.21 -13.64
C ASN A 154 5.45 -7.12 -12.82
N ALA A 155 4.19 -6.73 -12.66
CA ALA A 155 3.21 -7.50 -11.89
C ALA A 155 2.86 -8.85 -12.55
N LEU A 156 3.07 -9.01 -13.86
CA LEU A 156 2.75 -10.24 -14.59
C LEU A 156 3.81 -11.32 -14.37
N SER A 157 5.08 -10.95 -14.45
CA SER A 157 6.20 -11.87 -14.21
C SER A 157 6.67 -11.88 -12.75
N MET A 158 6.16 -10.94 -11.94
CA MET A 158 6.49 -10.73 -10.53
C MET A 158 7.98 -10.43 -10.30
N LYS A 159 8.62 -9.79 -11.28
CA LYS A 159 10.05 -9.43 -11.26
C LYS A 159 10.24 -7.93 -11.19
N LEU A 160 11.35 -7.51 -10.59
CA LEU A 160 11.81 -6.13 -10.69
C LEU A 160 12.20 -5.84 -12.14
N VAL A 161 12.07 -4.59 -12.54
CA VAL A 161 12.44 -4.14 -13.90
C VAL A 161 13.64 -3.20 -13.87
N ASP A 162 14.41 -3.18 -14.96
CA ASP A 162 15.46 -2.19 -15.18
C ASP A 162 14.89 -0.85 -15.70
N ASP A 163 15.76 0.13 -15.94
CA ASP A 163 15.38 1.46 -16.47
C ASP A 163 14.73 1.39 -17.87
N THR A 164 14.90 0.27 -18.58
CA THR A 164 14.27 0.01 -19.87
C THR A 164 12.98 -0.80 -19.76
N GLN A 165 12.47 -0.98 -18.53
CA GLN A 165 11.24 -1.71 -18.19
C GLN A 165 11.31 -3.21 -18.49
N LYS A 166 12.51 -3.78 -18.61
CA LYS A 166 12.68 -5.21 -18.83
C LYS A 166 12.87 -5.94 -17.51
N ASP A 167 12.29 -7.13 -17.42
CA ASP A 167 12.45 -8.00 -16.27
C ASP A 167 13.93 -8.26 -15.97
N THR A 168 14.30 -8.02 -14.71
CA THR A 168 15.56 -8.47 -14.15
C THR A 168 15.45 -9.91 -13.67
N GLN A 169 16.54 -10.46 -13.13
CA GLN A 169 16.50 -11.78 -12.47
C GLN A 169 15.92 -11.71 -11.05
N ALA A 170 15.76 -10.52 -10.49
CA ALA A 170 15.29 -10.34 -9.12
C ALA A 170 13.75 -10.33 -9.07
N TYR A 171 13.19 -11.11 -8.15
CA TYR A 171 11.75 -11.12 -7.88
C TYR A 171 11.33 -9.90 -7.07
N ILE A 172 10.06 -9.49 -7.24
CA ILE A 172 9.41 -8.52 -6.37
C ILE A 172 9.31 -9.12 -4.97
N THR A 173 9.73 -8.33 -3.99
CA THR A 173 9.64 -8.68 -2.57
C THR A 173 8.85 -7.61 -1.85
N PHE A 174 7.97 -8.03 -0.94
CA PHE A 174 7.19 -7.12 -0.12
C PHE A 174 7.46 -7.35 1.37
N PRO A 175 7.62 -6.26 2.14
CA PRO A 175 7.62 -6.35 3.58
C PRO A 175 6.19 -6.54 4.09
N GLU A 176 5.97 -7.59 4.87
CA GLU A 176 4.84 -7.66 5.77
C GLU A 176 5.17 -6.87 7.04
N TRP A 177 4.32 -5.90 7.36
CA TRP A 177 4.38 -5.13 8.58
C TRP A 177 3.33 -5.62 9.58
N THR A 178 3.74 -5.90 10.80
CA THR A 178 2.85 -6.32 11.89
C THR A 178 3.19 -5.58 13.18
N PHE A 179 2.17 -5.35 14.02
CA PHE A 179 2.37 -4.92 15.40
C PHE A 179 2.11 -6.13 16.31
N PRO A 180 3.12 -6.99 16.55
CA PRO A 180 2.93 -8.25 17.27
C PRO A 180 2.50 -8.04 18.72
N LEU A 181 2.73 -6.83 19.24
CA LEU A 181 2.38 -6.41 20.58
C LEU A 181 1.48 -5.18 20.47
N ASN A 182 0.62 -4.97 21.47
CA ASN A 182 -0.22 -3.78 21.55
C ASN A 182 0.56 -2.55 22.02
N ASP A 183 1.71 -2.28 21.39
CA ASP A 183 2.62 -1.18 21.69
C ASP A 183 3.21 -0.56 20.40
N ALA A 184 4.21 0.30 20.55
CA ALA A 184 4.81 1.04 19.45
C ALA A 184 5.81 0.22 18.60
N ARG A 185 5.97 -1.09 18.86
CA ARG A 185 6.91 -1.92 18.12
C ARG A 185 6.25 -2.53 16.89
N ILE A 186 6.86 -2.28 15.76
CA ILE A 186 6.51 -2.87 14.48
C ILE A 186 7.56 -3.92 14.12
N LYS A 187 7.10 -5.02 13.52
CA LYS A 187 7.92 -6.12 13.03
C LYS A 187 7.77 -6.20 11.51
N ARG A 188 8.89 -6.42 10.83
CA ARG A 188 8.98 -6.59 9.39
C ARG A 188 9.36 -8.03 9.06
N ARG A 189 8.70 -8.62 8.08
CA ARG A 189 9.08 -9.90 7.44
C ARG A 189 9.00 -9.72 5.94
N ASP A 190 10.08 -9.99 5.22
CA ASP A 190 10.10 -9.84 3.77
C ASP A 190 9.69 -11.17 3.11
N PHE A 191 8.86 -11.10 2.07
CA PHE A 191 8.36 -12.25 1.32
C PHE A 191 8.49 -12.02 -0.18
N ARG A 192 8.63 -13.11 -0.94
CA ARG A 192 8.64 -13.09 -2.40
C ARG A 192 7.21 -13.14 -2.92
N LEU A 193 6.84 -12.23 -3.83
CA LEU A 193 5.46 -12.07 -4.27
C LEU A 193 4.91 -13.32 -4.98
N ASP A 194 5.72 -13.92 -5.84
CA ASP A 194 5.37 -15.14 -6.58
C ASP A 194 5.09 -16.33 -5.66
N VAL A 195 5.75 -16.42 -4.51
CA VAL A 195 5.48 -17.45 -3.49
C VAL A 195 4.19 -17.13 -2.73
N LEU A 196 3.97 -15.86 -2.35
CA LEU A 196 2.75 -15.44 -1.64
C LEU A 196 1.46 -15.75 -2.42
N LEU A 197 1.50 -15.58 -3.75
CA LEU A 197 0.31 -15.82 -4.59
C LEU A 197 -0.05 -17.31 -4.72
N GLN A 198 0.91 -18.21 -4.48
CA GLN A 198 0.68 -19.66 -4.51
C GLN A 198 -0.05 -20.17 -3.28
N GLU A 199 -0.01 -19.45 -2.16
CA GLU A 199 -0.75 -19.81 -0.94
C GLU A 199 -2.27 -19.65 -1.13
N ASN A 200 -2.71 -18.86 -2.12
CA ASN A 200 -4.09 -18.40 -2.27
C ASN A 200 -4.84 -19.05 -3.46
N THR A 201 -4.54 -20.31 -3.82
CA THR A 201 -5.09 -20.98 -5.03
C THR A 201 -6.61 -21.24 -5.04
N ASP A 202 -7.38 -20.77 -4.06
CA ASP A 202 -8.86 -20.83 -4.07
C ASP A 202 -9.53 -19.72 -4.93
N SER A 203 -8.74 -18.84 -5.54
CA SER A 203 -9.25 -17.73 -6.35
C SER A 203 -9.29 -18.06 -7.84
N ALA A 204 -10.47 -18.50 -8.33
CA ALA A 204 -10.79 -18.68 -9.75
C ALA A 204 -10.65 -17.41 -10.64
N LEU A 205 -10.20 -16.28 -10.08
CA LEU A 205 -9.84 -15.05 -10.82
C LEU A 205 -8.45 -15.12 -11.48
N TYR A 206 -7.62 -16.12 -11.17
CA TYR A 206 -6.26 -16.26 -11.70
C TYR A 206 -6.03 -17.54 -12.52
N ASP A 207 -7.10 -18.26 -12.84
CA ASP A 207 -7.07 -19.59 -13.48
C ASP A 207 -6.43 -19.59 -14.89
N GLY A 208 -6.38 -18.43 -15.56
CA GLY A 208 -5.71 -18.26 -16.86
C GLY A 208 -4.21 -17.93 -16.79
N GLN A 209 -3.65 -17.65 -15.61
CA GLN A 209 -2.25 -17.25 -15.42
C GLN A 209 -1.40 -18.34 -14.75
N ILE A 210 -2.00 -19.47 -14.38
CA ILE A 210 -1.34 -20.56 -13.64
C ILE A 210 -0.24 -21.25 -14.46
N GLU A 211 -0.31 -21.21 -15.80
CA GLU A 211 0.74 -21.76 -16.67
C GLU A 211 2.03 -20.90 -16.71
N LEU A 212 2.06 -19.73 -16.06
CA LEU A 212 3.20 -18.81 -16.06
C LEU A 212 4.07 -18.86 -14.79
N PHE A 213 3.81 -19.81 -13.89
CA PHE A 213 4.59 -19.95 -12.67
C PHE A 213 5.91 -20.68 -12.94
N SER A 214 7.02 -20.11 -12.48
CA SER A 214 8.30 -20.82 -12.50
C SER A 214 8.28 -21.94 -11.46
N ASP A 215 8.76 -23.13 -11.82
CA ASP A 215 9.02 -24.27 -10.90
C ASP A 215 9.69 -23.84 -9.58
N ASP A 216 10.43 -22.73 -9.60
CA ASP A 216 11.10 -22.16 -8.44
C ASP A 216 10.17 -21.71 -7.30
N ALA A 217 8.95 -21.20 -7.58
CA ALA A 217 8.04 -20.76 -6.50
C ALA A 217 7.57 -21.95 -5.63
N MET A 218 7.42 -23.13 -6.24
CA MET A 218 7.06 -24.39 -5.59
C MET A 218 8.24 -25.10 -4.93
N ASN A 219 9.44 -24.54 -5.03
CA ASN A 219 10.61 -25.11 -4.36
C ASN A 219 10.38 -25.18 -2.84
N ALA A 220 10.58 -26.35 -2.24
CA ALA A 220 10.38 -26.59 -0.81
C ALA A 220 11.12 -25.60 0.11
N ASN A 221 12.20 -24.98 -0.37
CA ASN A 221 12.95 -23.96 0.37
C ASN A 221 12.16 -22.66 0.60
N ASN A 222 11.13 -22.38 -0.20
CA ASN A 222 10.28 -21.19 -0.12
C ASN A 222 9.09 -21.36 0.84
N TRP A 223 8.92 -22.55 1.42
CA TRP A 223 7.79 -22.90 2.27
C TRP A 223 8.27 -23.36 3.64
N MET A 224 7.43 -23.19 4.66
CA MET A 224 7.70 -23.68 6.00
C MET A 224 6.40 -24.13 6.68
N LEU A 225 6.51 -25.01 7.67
CA LEU A 225 5.38 -25.31 8.55
C LEU A 225 5.25 -24.21 9.60
N ASP A 226 4.07 -23.62 9.70
CA ASP A 226 3.75 -22.72 10.80
C ASP A 226 3.88 -23.47 12.13
N PRO A 227 4.66 -22.97 13.10
CA PRO A 227 4.92 -23.68 14.34
C PRO A 227 3.68 -23.83 15.24
N VAL A 228 2.64 -23.02 15.02
CA VAL A 228 1.41 -23.00 15.80
C VAL A 228 0.30 -23.77 15.08
N THR A 229 -0.02 -23.41 13.84
CA THR A 229 -1.14 -24.02 13.09
C THR A 229 -0.75 -25.33 12.41
N ARG A 230 0.55 -25.56 12.18
CA ARG A 230 1.10 -26.67 11.38
C ARG A 230 0.68 -26.65 9.91
N GLU A 231 0.20 -25.51 9.44
CA GLU A 231 -0.11 -25.29 8.02
C GLU A 231 1.18 -24.95 7.25
N ILE A 232 1.20 -25.26 5.96
CA ILE A 232 2.32 -24.89 5.09
C ILE A 232 2.10 -23.44 4.67
N ILE A 233 3.03 -22.57 5.05
CA ILE A 233 3.01 -21.13 4.76
C ILE A 233 4.26 -20.71 3.98
N PRO A 234 4.20 -19.61 3.22
CA PRO A 234 5.38 -18.99 2.64
C PRO A 234 6.43 -18.69 3.70
N LYS A 235 7.67 -19.07 3.44
CA LYS A 235 8.80 -18.79 4.31
C LYS A 235 9.29 -17.36 4.05
N PRO A 236 9.44 -16.51 5.08
CA PRO A 236 10.01 -15.19 4.89
C PRO A 236 11.47 -15.31 4.44
N ILE A 237 11.85 -14.50 3.45
CA ILE A 237 13.24 -14.42 2.96
C ILE A 237 14.14 -13.70 3.96
N ARG A 238 13.56 -12.81 4.77
CA ARG A 238 14.24 -12.09 5.84
C ARG A 238 13.26 -11.71 6.94
N GLU A 239 13.70 -11.80 8.17
CA GLU A 239 12.91 -11.43 9.35
C GLU A 239 13.71 -10.48 10.24
N TYR A 240 13.06 -9.42 10.71
CA TYR A 240 13.68 -8.36 11.49
C TYR A 240 13.14 -8.40 12.93
N SER A 241 14.00 -8.03 13.89
CA SER A 241 13.55 -7.90 15.28
C SER A 241 12.55 -6.75 15.42
N PRO A 242 11.51 -6.85 16.27
CA PRO A 242 10.57 -5.75 16.49
C PRO A 242 11.28 -4.50 17.01
N ILE A 243 11.06 -3.37 16.33
CA ILE A 243 11.62 -2.06 16.69
C ILE A 243 10.53 -1.02 16.78
N HIS A 244 10.78 0.08 17.48
CA HIS A 244 9.82 1.19 17.54
C HIS A 244 9.55 1.73 16.13
N TYR A 245 8.27 1.92 15.74
CA TYR A 245 7.92 2.29 14.35
C TYR A 245 8.60 3.58 13.86
N ARG A 246 8.81 4.57 14.74
CA ARG A 246 9.59 5.80 14.46
C ARG A 246 11.08 5.56 14.11
N ARG A 247 11.60 4.34 14.21
CA ARG A 247 13.03 4.01 14.03
C ARG A 247 13.31 3.07 12.85
N ILE A 248 12.30 2.73 12.05
CA ILE A 248 12.43 1.78 10.94
C ILE A 248 13.27 2.28 9.76
N THR A 249 13.75 3.52 9.79
CA THR A 249 14.45 4.17 8.67
C THR A 249 15.89 3.70 8.44
N ASN A 250 16.39 2.72 9.21
CA ASN A 250 17.83 2.45 9.36
C ASN A 250 18.25 1.02 8.93
N ASP A 251 17.47 0.33 8.11
CA ASP A 251 17.75 -1.04 7.64
C ASP A 251 18.23 -1.10 6.19
#